data_AF-A0A952DUB9-F1
#
_entry.id   AF-A0A952DUB9-F1
#
_cell.length_a   1.000
_cell.length_b   1.000
_cell.length_c   1.000
_cell.angle_alpha   90.00
_cell.angle_beta   90.00
_cell.angle_gamma   90.00
#
_symmetry.space_group_name_H-M   'P 1'
#
loop_
_entity.id
_entity.type
_entity.pdbx_description
1 polymer ?
#
loop_
_entity_poly.entity_id
_entity_poly.type
_entity_poly.pdbx_seq_one_letter_code
_entity_poly.pdbx_strand_id
1 'polypeptide(L)'
;KPNNNLDLLHNSIDLYLGKTTERLHKFKEQTGIDINSNWLFNETEVPSLIAIAQETSNSISTATEKNIGLLHGDFCFSNILFDFKSIDIKLIDPRGLTTSNEFSIYGDTRYDIAKLSHSIIGCYDHIIAGYYSLEYNQENKINFQLHTSNIHKTIQQKYSDIQVGQYSITSSENYAIMIHLFLSMLPLHYENKKKQLALLSNALRLYLIYKKMFK
;
A
#
# COMPACT_ATOMS: atom_id res chain seq x y z
N LYS A 1 6.41 24.11 -19.33
CA LYS A 1 5.27 23.38 -18.70
C LYS A 1 4.81 22.35 -19.72
N PRO A 2 4.84 21.04 -19.43
CA PRO A 2 4.35 20.08 -20.40
C PRO A 2 2.83 20.19 -20.52
N ASN A 3 2.32 20.22 -21.75
CA ASN A 3 0.91 20.35 -22.09
C ASN A 3 0.08 19.06 -21.87
N ASN A 4 0.62 18.05 -21.17
CA ASN A 4 -0.02 16.74 -20.95
C ASN A 4 -0.53 16.50 -19.52
N ASN A 5 -0.72 17.55 -18.72
CA ASN A 5 -1.23 17.38 -17.34
C ASN A 5 -2.64 16.74 -17.31
N LEU A 6 -3.46 16.92 -18.34
CA LEU A 6 -4.84 16.40 -18.39
C LEU A 6 -4.91 14.86 -18.33
N ASP A 7 -3.99 14.14 -18.99
CA ASP A 7 -3.95 12.67 -18.96
C ASP A 7 -3.54 12.12 -17.59
N LEU A 8 -2.75 12.89 -16.82
CA LEU A 8 -2.32 12.53 -15.47
C LEU A 8 -3.41 12.79 -14.40
N LEU A 9 -4.39 13.64 -14.72
CA LEU A 9 -5.42 14.10 -13.78
C LEU A 9 -6.68 13.22 -13.79
N HIS A 10 -6.99 12.58 -14.92
CA HIS A 10 -8.34 12.08 -15.15
C HIS A 10 -8.70 10.71 -14.55
N ASN A 11 -7.81 10.03 -13.82
CA ASN A 11 -8.04 8.60 -13.51
C ASN A 11 -7.63 8.11 -12.12
N SER A 12 -7.28 8.93 -11.13
CA SER A 12 -6.65 8.37 -9.91
C SER A 12 -7.50 7.33 -9.15
N ILE A 13 -8.81 7.54 -8.99
CA ILE A 13 -9.70 6.60 -8.26
C ILE A 13 -9.93 5.32 -9.06
N ASP A 14 -10.38 5.47 -10.31
CA ASP A 14 -10.61 4.35 -11.23
C ASP A 14 -9.32 3.56 -11.49
N LEU A 15 -8.16 4.20 -11.40
CA LEU A 15 -6.86 3.55 -11.53
C LEU A 15 -6.54 2.68 -10.32
N TYR A 16 -6.66 3.19 -9.08
CA TYR A 16 -6.38 2.36 -7.91
C TYR A 16 -7.36 1.20 -7.81
N LEU A 17 -8.66 1.48 -7.90
CA LEU A 17 -9.69 0.45 -7.79
C LEU A 17 -9.65 -0.52 -8.97
N GLY A 18 -9.56 -0.03 -10.20
CA GLY A 18 -9.51 -0.85 -11.41
C GLY A 18 -8.30 -1.79 -11.42
N LYS A 19 -7.09 -1.24 -11.19
CA LYS A 19 -5.86 -2.05 -11.10
C LYS A 19 -5.88 -3.03 -9.94
N THR A 20 -6.41 -2.62 -8.78
CA THR A 20 -6.53 -3.52 -7.62
C THR A 20 -7.49 -4.66 -7.92
N THR A 21 -8.64 -4.37 -8.52
CA THR A 21 -9.65 -5.36 -8.88
C THR A 21 -9.10 -6.37 -9.89
N GLU A 22 -8.44 -5.90 -10.96
CA GLU A 22 -7.75 -6.76 -11.92
C GLU A 22 -6.74 -7.69 -11.24
N ARG A 23 -5.94 -7.16 -10.31
CA ARG A 23 -4.93 -7.92 -9.56
C ARG A 23 -5.55 -8.92 -8.59
N LEU A 24 -6.69 -8.58 -7.96
CA LEU A 24 -7.43 -9.49 -7.10
C LEU A 24 -8.04 -10.66 -7.88
N HIS A 25 -8.53 -10.43 -9.10
CA HIS A 25 -8.96 -11.52 -9.98
C HIS A 25 -7.82 -12.46 -10.34
N LYS A 26 -6.64 -11.93 -10.70
CA LYS A 26 -5.44 -12.77 -10.92
C LYS A 26 -5.03 -13.55 -9.66
N PHE A 27 -5.13 -12.92 -8.49
CA PHE A 27 -4.87 -13.60 -7.22
C PHE A 27 -5.85 -14.76 -6.96
N LYS A 28 -7.15 -14.57 -7.25
CA LYS A 28 -8.16 -15.62 -7.19
C LYS A 28 -7.81 -16.78 -8.11
N GLU A 29 -7.44 -16.50 -9.37
CA GLU A 29 -7.05 -17.52 -10.34
C GLU A 29 -5.82 -18.33 -9.88
N GLN A 30 -4.83 -17.67 -9.27
CA GLN A 30 -3.60 -18.31 -8.81
C GLN A 30 -3.78 -19.16 -7.54
N THR A 31 -4.68 -18.77 -6.64
CA THR A 31 -4.77 -19.35 -5.29
C THR A 31 -6.04 -20.13 -5.01
N GLY A 32 -7.11 -19.89 -5.78
CA GLY A 32 -8.46 -20.38 -5.50
C GLY A 32 -9.18 -19.68 -4.35
N ILE A 33 -8.54 -18.71 -3.68
CA ILE A 33 -9.15 -17.95 -2.58
C ILE A 33 -10.25 -17.05 -3.14
N ASP A 34 -11.45 -17.14 -2.57
CA ASP A 34 -12.56 -16.31 -3.01
C ASP A 34 -12.44 -14.88 -2.47
N ILE A 35 -12.26 -13.93 -3.38
CA ILE A 35 -12.10 -12.50 -3.09
C ILE A 35 -13.39 -11.79 -2.64
N ASN A 36 -14.54 -12.47 -2.71
CA ASN A 36 -15.84 -11.96 -2.27
C ASN A 36 -16.30 -12.51 -0.92
N SER A 37 -15.56 -13.46 -0.34
CA SER A 37 -15.84 -14.03 0.97
C SER A 37 -15.27 -13.15 2.09
N ASN A 38 -15.98 -13.06 3.20
CA ASN A 38 -15.49 -12.39 4.41
C ASN A 38 -14.36 -13.18 5.06
N TRP A 39 -13.60 -12.50 5.90
CA TRP A 39 -12.45 -13.02 6.64
C TRP A 39 -12.71 -12.95 8.14
N LEU A 40 -12.14 -13.90 8.88
CA LEU A 40 -11.99 -13.79 10.33
C LEU A 40 -10.51 -13.51 10.64
N PHE A 41 -10.17 -12.25 10.84
CA PHE A 41 -8.79 -11.79 11.06
C PHE A 41 -8.57 -11.45 12.53
N ASN A 42 -7.67 -12.16 13.21
CA ASN A 42 -7.40 -12.00 14.64
C ASN A 42 -8.71 -11.90 15.46
N GLU A 43 -9.61 -12.88 15.25
CA GLU A 43 -10.93 -12.98 15.91
C GLU A 43 -11.92 -11.86 15.56
N THR A 44 -11.58 -10.98 14.63
CA THR A 44 -12.45 -9.89 14.15
C THR A 44 -12.96 -10.20 12.75
N GLU A 45 -14.26 -10.08 12.53
CA GLU A 45 -14.83 -10.18 11.18
C GLU A 45 -14.38 -8.99 10.32
N VAL A 46 -13.92 -9.30 9.11
CA VAL A 46 -13.48 -8.32 8.13
C VAL A 46 -14.19 -8.61 6.80
N PRO A 47 -14.66 -7.59 6.08
CA PRO A 47 -15.26 -7.77 4.77
C PRO A 47 -14.32 -8.43 3.76
N SER A 48 -14.88 -8.83 2.63
CA SER A 48 -14.14 -9.37 1.51
C SER A 48 -13.10 -8.40 0.93
N LEU A 49 -12.11 -8.94 0.22
CA LEU A 49 -11.04 -8.12 -0.38
C LEU A 49 -11.59 -7.10 -1.37
N ILE A 50 -12.63 -7.48 -2.13
CA ILE A 50 -13.33 -6.56 -3.04
C ILE A 50 -14.08 -5.47 -2.28
N ALA A 51 -14.80 -5.83 -1.22
CA ALA A 51 -15.51 -4.84 -0.39
C ALA A 51 -14.54 -3.85 0.26
N ILE A 52 -13.40 -4.33 0.77
CA ILE A 52 -12.32 -3.47 1.29
C ILE A 52 -11.84 -2.51 0.21
N ALA A 53 -11.48 -3.01 -0.98
CA ALA A 53 -10.97 -2.17 -2.07
C ALA A 53 -11.98 -1.09 -2.49
N GLN A 54 -13.27 -1.45 -2.61
CA GLN A 54 -14.35 -0.52 -2.95
C GLN A 54 -14.59 0.51 -1.85
N GLU A 55 -14.54 0.10 -0.58
CA GLU A 55 -14.74 1.03 0.53
C GLU A 55 -13.58 2.02 0.65
N THR A 56 -12.34 1.55 0.53
CA THR A 56 -11.15 2.41 0.68
C THR A 56 -10.94 3.32 -0.51
N SER A 57 -11.34 2.92 -1.73
CA SER A 57 -11.23 3.79 -2.90
C SER A 57 -12.03 5.08 -2.76
N ASN A 58 -13.13 5.07 -1.99
CA ASN A 58 -13.94 6.27 -1.73
C ASN A 58 -13.23 7.32 -0.87
N SER A 59 -12.14 6.95 -0.17
CA SER A 59 -11.29 7.87 0.58
C SER A 59 -10.13 8.44 -0.24
N ILE A 60 -9.99 8.00 -1.49
CA ILE A 60 -8.99 8.53 -2.41
C ILE A 60 -9.68 9.61 -3.24
N SER A 61 -9.21 10.84 -3.14
CA SER A 61 -9.73 11.95 -3.94
C SER A 61 -9.13 11.95 -5.34
N THR A 62 -9.89 12.45 -6.32
CA THR A 62 -9.39 12.65 -7.68
C THR A 62 -8.17 13.55 -7.67
N ALA A 63 -7.11 13.15 -8.37
CA ALA A 63 -5.91 13.96 -8.50
C ALA A 63 -6.23 15.31 -9.15
N THR A 64 -5.69 16.37 -8.56
CA THR A 64 -5.70 17.74 -9.08
C THR A 64 -4.28 18.15 -9.47
N GLU A 65 -4.12 19.28 -10.16
CA GLU A 65 -2.79 19.78 -10.54
C GLU A 65 -1.83 19.94 -9.36
N LYS A 66 -2.36 20.17 -8.15
CA LYS A 66 -1.57 20.28 -6.90
C LYS A 66 -0.97 18.94 -6.45
N ASN A 67 -1.53 17.82 -6.91
CA ASN A 67 -1.04 16.49 -6.59
C ASN A 67 0.06 16.04 -7.58
N ILE A 68 0.13 16.66 -8.76
CA ILE A 68 1.07 16.29 -9.82
C ILE A 68 2.44 16.90 -9.55
N GLY A 69 3.45 16.04 -9.45
CA GLY A 69 4.83 16.44 -9.19
C GLY A 69 5.81 15.38 -9.68
N LEU A 70 7.09 15.57 -9.35
CA LEU A 70 8.13 14.59 -9.64
C LEU A 70 7.84 13.31 -8.87
N LEU A 71 7.86 12.18 -9.57
CA LEU A 71 7.55 10.86 -9.03
C LEU A 71 8.79 9.96 -9.13
N HIS A 72 9.13 9.29 -8.03
CA HIS A 72 10.03 8.15 -8.02
C HIS A 72 9.32 6.89 -8.53
N GLY A 73 8.07 6.65 -8.10
CA GLY A 73 7.19 5.58 -8.57
C GLY A 73 7.47 4.20 -7.96
N ASP A 74 8.48 4.11 -7.09
CA ASP A 74 8.70 2.96 -6.21
C ASP A 74 9.44 3.41 -4.94
N PHE A 75 8.94 4.46 -4.30
CA PHE A 75 9.60 5.12 -3.16
C PHE A 75 9.48 4.33 -1.84
N CYS A 76 10.04 3.12 -1.81
CA CYS A 76 10.06 2.22 -0.65
C CYS A 76 11.48 2.08 -0.07
N PHE A 77 11.61 1.56 1.14
CA PHE A 77 12.89 1.47 1.85
C PHE A 77 13.97 0.71 1.09
N SER A 78 13.63 -0.35 0.33
CA SER A 78 14.61 -1.06 -0.49
C SER A 78 15.27 -0.20 -1.58
N ASN A 79 14.65 0.94 -1.92
CA ASN A 79 15.13 1.88 -2.92
C ASN A 79 15.75 3.16 -2.32
N ILE A 80 15.92 3.20 -0.99
CA ILE A 80 16.51 4.32 -0.25
C ILE A 80 17.80 3.86 0.41
N LEU A 81 18.94 4.39 -0.03
CA LEU A 81 20.24 4.13 0.55
C LEU A 81 20.62 5.28 1.49
N PHE A 82 21.09 4.94 2.69
CA PHE A 82 21.57 5.92 3.67
C PHE A 82 23.06 5.74 3.92
N ASP A 83 23.84 6.80 3.71
CA ASP A 83 25.27 6.84 4.04
C ASP A 83 25.46 7.43 5.44
N PHE A 84 25.84 6.59 6.41
CA PHE A 84 26.06 7.03 7.80
C PHE A 84 27.24 7.99 7.95
N LYS A 85 28.22 7.98 7.04
CA LYS A 85 29.41 8.85 7.14
C LYS A 85 29.10 10.26 6.70
N SER A 86 28.41 10.41 5.58
CA SER A 86 28.07 11.72 5.03
C SER A 86 26.68 12.22 5.44
N ILE A 87 25.85 11.37 6.05
CA ILE A 87 24.46 11.65 6.40
C ILE A 87 23.65 11.98 5.11
N ASP A 88 23.97 11.27 4.03
CA ASP A 88 23.30 11.45 2.74
C ASP A 88 22.27 10.36 2.48
N ILE A 89 21.18 10.77 1.82
CA ILE A 89 20.17 9.86 1.28
C ILE A 89 20.34 9.79 -0.23
N LYS A 90 20.44 8.58 -0.78
CA LYS A 90 20.51 8.31 -2.22
C LYS A 90 19.35 7.43 -2.63
N LEU A 91 18.65 7.81 -3.69
CA LEU A 91 17.51 7.07 -4.23
C LEU A 91 17.93 6.30 -5.48
N ILE A 92 17.44 5.07 -5.64
CA ILE A 92 17.76 4.17 -6.75
C ILE A 92 16.50 3.55 -7.35
N ASP A 93 16.60 2.99 -8.55
CA ASP A 93 15.48 2.38 -9.29
C ASP A 93 14.23 3.29 -9.42
N PRO A 94 14.36 4.52 -9.96
CA PRO A 94 13.19 5.35 -10.23
C PRO A 94 12.35 4.71 -11.34
N ARG A 95 11.10 4.39 -11.02
CA ARG A 95 10.11 3.83 -11.93
C ARG A 95 9.10 4.91 -12.30
N GLY A 96 9.50 5.76 -13.24
CA GLY A 96 8.61 6.78 -13.79
C GLY A 96 7.62 6.18 -14.78
N LEU A 97 6.56 5.53 -14.28
CA LEU A 97 5.45 5.08 -15.12
C LEU A 97 4.21 5.94 -14.84
N THR A 98 3.58 6.44 -15.90
CA THR A 98 2.24 7.00 -15.85
C THR A 98 1.23 5.91 -15.54
N THR A 99 0.03 6.36 -15.23
CA THR A 99 -1.16 5.53 -15.08
C THR A 99 -1.47 4.68 -16.32
N SER A 100 -1.04 5.12 -17.50
CA SER A 100 -1.16 4.43 -18.79
C SER A 100 0.05 3.54 -19.11
N ASN A 101 0.93 3.30 -18.12
CA ASN A 101 2.15 2.52 -18.28
C ASN A 101 3.16 3.14 -19.26
N GLU A 102 3.07 4.46 -19.50
CA GLU A 102 4.03 5.21 -20.30
C GLU A 102 5.14 5.78 -19.42
N PHE A 103 6.34 5.96 -19.95
CA PHE A 103 7.42 6.55 -19.15
C PHE A 103 7.17 8.04 -18.91
N SER A 104 7.05 8.45 -17.64
CA SER A 104 6.98 9.83 -17.20
C SER A 104 7.61 9.99 -15.83
N ILE A 105 8.39 11.06 -15.66
CA ILE A 105 8.91 11.46 -14.35
C ILE A 105 7.88 12.25 -13.52
N TYR A 106 6.72 12.58 -14.10
CA TYR A 106 5.64 13.29 -13.42
C TYR A 106 4.44 12.36 -13.15
N GLY A 107 3.87 12.47 -11.95
CA GLY A 107 2.70 11.70 -11.54
C GLY A 107 2.12 12.18 -10.21
N ASP A 108 1.19 11.41 -9.67
CA ASP A 108 0.53 11.71 -8.40
C ASP A 108 1.49 11.45 -7.22
N THR A 109 2.00 12.52 -6.62
CA THR A 109 2.96 12.48 -5.50
C THR A 109 2.44 11.76 -4.27
N ARG A 110 1.12 11.63 -4.10
CA ARG A 110 0.52 10.86 -3.00
C ARG A 110 0.91 9.39 -3.07
N TYR A 111 1.17 8.86 -4.28
CA TYR A 111 1.62 7.49 -4.47
C TYR A 111 2.96 7.22 -3.77
N ASP A 112 3.94 8.11 -3.93
CA ASP A 112 5.25 7.97 -3.29
C ASP A 112 5.16 8.13 -1.77
N ILE A 113 4.33 9.07 -1.28
CA ILE A 113 4.06 9.22 0.16
C ILE A 113 3.46 7.92 0.73
N ALA A 114 2.52 7.32 0.01
CA ALA A 114 1.91 6.04 0.41
C ALA A 114 2.90 4.87 0.30
N LYS A 115 3.81 4.86 -0.68
CA LYS A 115 4.88 3.85 -0.81
C LYS A 115 5.93 3.95 0.29
N LEU A 116 6.23 5.15 0.77
CA LEU A 116 7.07 5.34 1.94
C LEU A 116 6.33 4.86 3.20
N SER A 117 5.05 5.23 3.35
CA SER A 117 4.19 4.80 4.45
C SER A 117 3.99 3.28 4.46
N HIS A 118 3.95 2.65 3.29
CA HIS A 118 3.89 1.21 3.11
C HIS A 118 5.11 0.49 3.72
N SER A 119 6.29 1.10 3.68
CA SER A 119 7.50 0.60 4.35
C SER A 119 7.41 0.82 5.87
N ILE A 120 7.02 2.03 6.30
CA ILE A 120 7.07 2.44 7.72
C ILE A 120 5.86 1.97 8.53
N ILE A 121 4.65 2.38 8.16
CA ILE A 121 3.38 2.05 8.84
C ILE A 121 2.90 0.66 8.42
N GLY A 122 3.03 0.38 7.12
CA GLY A 122 2.66 -0.91 6.54
C GLY A 122 3.58 -2.05 6.96
N CYS A 123 4.80 -1.77 7.42
CA CYS A 123 5.82 -2.77 7.76
C CYS A 123 6.08 -3.76 6.61
N TYR A 124 6.03 -3.28 5.36
CA TYR A 124 6.27 -4.14 4.18
C TYR A 124 7.60 -4.88 4.29
N ASP A 125 8.68 -4.18 4.63
CA ASP A 125 10.02 -4.75 4.73
C ASP A 125 10.10 -5.85 5.80
N HIS A 126 9.37 -5.73 6.91
CA HIS A 126 9.25 -6.79 7.92
C HIS A 126 8.61 -8.05 7.35
N ILE A 127 7.57 -7.89 6.51
CA ILE A 127 6.92 -9.03 5.85
C ILE A 127 7.87 -9.66 4.84
N ILE A 128 8.56 -8.86 4.04
CA ILE A 128 9.52 -9.36 3.05
C ILE A 128 10.66 -10.13 3.73
N ALA A 129 11.13 -9.65 4.89
CA ALA A 129 12.18 -10.27 5.70
C ALA A 129 11.69 -11.40 6.61
N GLY A 130 10.37 -11.68 6.67
CA GLY A 130 9.83 -12.81 7.44
C GLY A 130 9.62 -12.55 8.93
N TYR A 131 9.62 -11.29 9.38
CA TYR A 131 9.39 -10.90 10.77
C TYR A 131 7.90 -10.87 11.15
N TYR A 132 7.25 -12.04 11.06
CA TYR A 132 5.85 -12.20 11.42
C TYR A 132 5.51 -13.64 11.80
N SER A 133 4.42 -13.80 12.54
CA SER A 133 3.71 -15.06 12.74
C SER A 133 2.43 -15.06 11.92
N LEU A 134 2.11 -16.19 11.30
CA LEU A 134 0.93 -16.36 10.46
C LEU A 134 0.40 -17.79 10.60
N GLU A 135 -0.87 -17.89 10.96
CA GLU A 135 -1.68 -19.10 10.87
C GLU A 135 -2.87 -18.83 9.95
N TYR A 136 -3.17 -19.77 9.07
CA TYR A 136 -4.27 -19.68 8.12
C TYR A 136 -4.99 -21.02 8.06
N ASN A 137 -6.32 -21.01 8.13
CA ASN A 137 -7.15 -22.20 7.93
C ASN A 137 -7.96 -22.10 6.62
N GLN A 138 -8.60 -23.20 6.22
CA GLN A 138 -9.39 -23.26 4.98
C GLN A 138 -10.71 -22.47 5.03
N GLU A 139 -11.08 -21.90 6.17
CA GLU A 139 -12.34 -21.15 6.39
C GLU A 139 -12.10 -19.62 6.41
N ASN A 140 -11.04 -19.15 5.74
CA ASN A 140 -10.65 -17.73 5.73
C ASN A 140 -10.40 -17.13 7.12
N LYS A 141 -9.96 -17.96 8.08
CA LYS A 141 -9.46 -17.50 9.37
C LYS A 141 -7.96 -17.27 9.30
N ILE A 142 -7.54 -16.09 9.71
CA ILE A 142 -6.14 -15.68 9.78
C ILE A 142 -5.83 -15.22 11.20
N ASN A 143 -4.76 -15.78 11.79
CA ASN A 143 -4.07 -15.18 12.93
C ASN A 143 -2.73 -14.63 12.43
N PHE A 144 -2.53 -13.32 12.53
CA PHE A 144 -1.37 -12.63 12.01
C PHE A 144 -0.81 -11.64 13.02
N GLN A 145 0.49 -11.69 13.22
CA GLN A 145 1.21 -10.78 14.10
C GLN A 145 2.54 -10.37 13.47
N LEU A 146 2.76 -9.06 13.35
CA LEU A 146 4.07 -8.52 12.99
C LEU A 146 4.99 -8.50 14.20
N HIS A 147 6.24 -8.90 14.00
CA HIS A 147 7.26 -8.83 15.04
C HIS A 147 8.01 -7.50 14.92
N THR A 148 7.52 -6.48 15.62
CA THR A 148 8.17 -5.16 15.69
C THR A 148 8.70 -4.90 17.09
N SER A 149 9.89 -4.28 17.17
CA SER A 149 10.47 -3.84 18.44
C SER A 149 10.04 -2.40 18.80
N ASN A 150 10.33 -1.96 20.02
CA ASN A 150 9.96 -0.63 20.51
C ASN A 150 10.50 0.50 19.62
N ILE A 151 11.70 0.36 19.06
CA ILE A 151 12.27 1.38 18.17
C ILE A 151 11.42 1.55 16.90
N HIS A 152 10.87 0.47 16.35
CA HIS A 152 9.98 0.55 15.18
C HIS A 152 8.70 1.31 15.51
N LYS A 153 8.11 1.05 16.69
CA LYS A 153 6.92 1.77 17.16
C LYS A 153 7.21 3.26 17.35
N THR A 154 8.37 3.61 17.92
CA THR A 154 8.81 5.01 18.05
C THR A 154 8.99 5.69 16.69
N ILE A 155 9.58 5.00 15.71
CA ILE A 155 9.73 5.52 14.34
C ILE A 155 8.35 5.75 13.71
N GLN A 156 7.43 4.78 13.81
CA GLN A 156 6.07 4.91 13.29
C GLN A 156 5.31 6.08 13.94
N GLN A 157 5.47 6.29 15.24
CA GLN A 157 4.85 7.41 15.95
C GLN A 157 5.41 8.74 15.44
N LYS A 158 6.75 8.90 15.40
CA LYS A 158 7.37 10.13 14.87
C LYS A 158 7.00 10.39 13.41
N TYR A 159 6.88 9.33 12.61
CA TYR A 159 6.48 9.44 11.21
C TYR A 159 5.01 9.85 11.05
N SER A 160 4.15 9.43 11.98
CA SER A 160 2.72 9.78 11.98
C SER A 160 2.47 11.27 12.21
N ASP A 161 3.41 11.96 12.85
CA ASP A 161 3.38 13.41 13.09
C ASP A 161 3.88 14.23 11.89
N ILE A 162 4.40 13.56 10.84
CA ILE A 162 4.94 14.24 9.65
C ILE A 162 3.81 14.69 8.73
N GLN A 163 3.99 15.88 8.16
CA GLN A 163 3.18 16.41 7.07
C GLN A 163 4.10 16.76 5.89
N VAL A 164 3.74 16.31 4.69
CA VAL A 164 4.47 16.59 3.45
C VAL A 164 3.62 17.56 2.62
N GLY A 165 3.99 18.84 2.65
CA GLY A 165 3.17 19.91 2.06
C GLY A 165 1.77 19.94 2.68
N GLN A 166 0.75 19.61 1.89
CA GLN A 166 -0.65 19.56 2.33
C GLN A 166 -1.13 18.16 2.75
N TYR A 167 -0.26 17.14 2.66
CA TYR A 167 -0.64 15.75 2.94
C TYR A 167 -0.17 15.33 4.33
N SER A 168 -1.14 14.94 5.17
CA SER A 168 -0.84 14.24 6.42
C SER A 168 -0.60 12.75 6.15
N ILE A 169 0.46 12.20 6.76
CA ILE A 169 0.74 10.77 6.76
C ILE A 169 -0.39 9.96 7.39
N THR A 170 -1.10 10.52 8.37
CA THR A 170 -2.22 9.86 9.06
C THR A 170 -3.58 10.15 8.42
N SER A 171 -3.61 10.58 7.16
CA SER A 171 -4.86 10.78 6.42
C SER A 171 -5.52 9.45 6.01
N SER A 172 -6.86 9.46 5.90
CA SER A 172 -7.63 8.33 5.37
C SER A 172 -7.20 7.96 3.95
N GLU A 173 -6.85 8.95 3.14
CA GLU A 173 -6.34 8.79 1.77
C GLU A 173 -5.02 8.01 1.72
N ASN A 174 -4.06 8.34 2.59
CA ASN A 174 -2.78 7.64 2.65
C ASN A 174 -2.96 6.17 3.04
N TYR A 175 -3.81 5.88 4.04
CA TYR A 175 -4.16 4.51 4.42
C TYR A 175 -4.86 3.76 3.29
N ALA A 176 -5.79 4.41 2.59
CA ALA A 176 -6.48 3.81 1.45
C ALA A 176 -5.50 3.43 0.34
N ILE A 177 -4.65 4.35 -0.11
CA ILE A 177 -3.64 4.07 -1.14
C ILE A 177 -2.72 2.93 -0.69
N MET A 178 -2.27 2.93 0.57
CA MET A 178 -1.44 1.86 1.12
C MET A 178 -2.14 0.48 1.11
N ILE A 179 -3.43 0.42 1.43
CA ILE A 179 -4.23 -0.81 1.34
C ILE A 179 -4.28 -1.30 -0.12
N HIS A 180 -4.55 -0.41 -1.08
CA HIS A 180 -4.53 -0.74 -2.50
C HIS A 180 -3.16 -1.24 -2.98
N LEU A 181 -2.06 -0.70 -2.45
CA LEU A 181 -0.72 -1.21 -2.72
C LEU A 181 -0.57 -2.68 -2.29
N PHE A 182 -0.95 -3.03 -1.05
CA PHE A 182 -0.89 -4.42 -0.56
C PHE A 182 -1.81 -5.37 -1.33
N LEU A 183 -3.04 -4.95 -1.64
CA LEU A 183 -3.99 -5.79 -2.38
C LEU A 183 -3.52 -6.04 -3.82
N SER A 184 -3.01 -4.99 -4.49
CA SER A 184 -2.60 -5.09 -5.90
C SER A 184 -1.30 -5.88 -6.10
N MET A 185 -0.47 -6.04 -5.07
CA MET A 185 0.77 -6.83 -5.16
C MET A 185 0.59 -8.32 -4.87
N LEU A 186 -0.56 -8.76 -4.34
CA LEU A 186 -0.79 -10.17 -4.02
C LEU A 186 -0.42 -11.14 -5.16
N PRO A 187 -0.86 -10.95 -6.42
CA PRO A 187 -0.52 -11.89 -7.49
C PRO A 187 0.95 -11.85 -7.92
N LEU A 188 1.72 -10.83 -7.52
CA LEU A 188 3.15 -10.73 -7.80
C LEU A 188 4.01 -11.63 -6.88
N HIS A 189 3.41 -12.15 -5.81
CA HIS A 189 4.11 -12.98 -4.81
C HIS A 189 3.64 -14.45 -4.82
N TYR A 190 3.09 -14.93 -5.94
CA TYR A 190 2.52 -16.28 -6.05
C TYR A 190 3.53 -17.41 -5.73
N GLU A 191 4.81 -17.18 -5.97
CA GLU A 191 5.87 -18.17 -5.74
C GLU A 191 6.08 -18.49 -4.24
N ASN A 192 5.66 -17.59 -3.35
CA ASN A 192 5.77 -17.79 -1.91
C ASN A 192 4.41 -17.58 -1.24
N LYS A 193 3.64 -18.67 -1.13
CA LYS A 193 2.29 -18.68 -0.53
C LYS A 193 2.25 -18.09 0.88
N LYS A 194 3.25 -18.39 1.72
CA LYS A 194 3.31 -17.85 3.10
C LYS A 194 3.48 -16.34 3.11
N LYS A 195 4.32 -15.80 2.21
CA LYS A 195 4.51 -14.34 2.05
C LYS A 195 3.29 -13.69 1.44
N GLN A 196 2.69 -14.31 0.43
CA GLN A 196 1.46 -13.83 -0.21
C GLN A 196 0.31 -13.70 0.80
N LEU A 197 0.10 -14.72 1.64
CA LEU A 197 -0.89 -14.66 2.72
C LEU A 197 -0.53 -13.61 3.78
N ALA A 198 0.76 -13.41 4.10
CA ALA A 198 1.17 -12.37 5.04
C ALA A 198 0.89 -10.95 4.51
N LEU A 199 1.10 -10.70 3.21
CA LEU A 199 0.75 -9.44 2.57
C LEU A 199 -0.77 -9.19 2.59
N LEU A 200 -1.57 -10.23 2.31
CA LEU A 200 -3.04 -10.18 2.45
C LEU A 200 -3.43 -9.87 3.89
N SER A 201 -2.87 -10.61 4.85
CA SER A 201 -3.12 -10.42 6.28
C SER A 201 -2.82 -9.00 6.73
N ASN A 202 -1.76 -8.41 6.19
CA ASN A 202 -1.40 -7.03 6.49
C ASN A 202 -2.35 -6.01 5.85
N ALA A 203 -2.92 -6.29 4.68
CA ALA A 203 -4.00 -5.48 4.11
C ALA A 203 -5.23 -5.48 5.03
N LEU A 204 -5.62 -6.65 5.57
CA LEU A 204 -6.71 -6.75 6.55
C LEU A 204 -6.40 -5.98 7.85
N ARG A 205 -5.17 -6.11 8.38
CA ARG A 205 -4.70 -5.34 9.54
C ARG A 205 -4.83 -3.84 9.31
N LEU A 206 -4.36 -3.34 8.16
CA LEU A 206 -4.39 -1.93 7.81
C LEU A 206 -5.82 -1.42 7.61
N TYR A 207 -6.70 -2.23 7.03
CA TYR A 207 -8.12 -1.91 6.92
C TYR A 207 -8.78 -1.75 8.30
N LEU A 208 -8.52 -2.65 9.26
CA LEU A 208 -9.05 -2.49 10.63
C LEU A 208 -8.53 -1.21 11.32
N ILE A 209 -7.26 -0.85 11.12
CA ILE A 209 -6.71 0.42 11.62
C ILE A 209 -7.43 1.61 10.96
N TYR A 210 -7.59 1.57 9.64
CA TYR A 210 -8.33 2.58 8.89
C TYR A 210 -9.77 2.74 9.40
N LYS A 211 -10.48 1.63 9.65
CA LYS A 211 -11.83 1.68 10.23
C LYS A 211 -11.83 2.37 11.58
N LYS A 212 -10.97 1.95 12.50
CA LYS A 212 -10.88 2.53 13.85
C LYS A 212 -10.56 4.03 13.85
N MET A 213 -9.79 4.52 12.87
CA MET A 213 -9.34 5.91 12.83
C MET A 213 -10.34 6.85 12.15
N PHE A 214 -11.12 6.36 11.17
CA PHE A 214 -11.89 7.23 10.27
C PHE A 214 -13.38 6.88 10.17
N LYS A 215 -13.86 5.86 10.89
CA LYS A 215 -15.26 5.44 10.91
C LYS A 215 -15.71 5.04 12.31
#